data_AF-A0A7W1ETS9-F1
#
_entry.id   AF-A0A7W1ETS9-F1
#
_cell.length_a   1.000
_cell.length_b   1.000
_cell.length_c   1.000
_cell.angle_alpha   90.00
_cell.angle_beta   90.00
_cell.angle_gamma   90.00
#
_symmetry.space_group_name_H-M   'P 1'
#
loop_
_entity.id
_entity.type
_entity.pdbx_description
1 polymer ?
#
loop_
_entity_poly.entity_id
_entity_poly.type
_entity_poly.pdbx_seq_one_letter_code
_entity_poly.pdbx_strand_id
1 'polypeptide(L)'
;MKFVTGNKLELPCNSQLYIHAGASIQPGTGGGNSNLISICDNTVWNAGSGPLTGPSCLPPTLPGCSTTLPIELLNFKATQNNGFIELSWTTATEKNSDYFNIERSSDAINFTTLAKIKSIAENGTSLKPINYLLNDFSPLPNTSYYRLKHFDFAKSFTYSQIISISYLKAENIKFIIYPNPNDGEFTIDISGVENNHEVQLTFTDQTGKLIKKDSFFIQDAQNTQFKIVPETKLQSGVYLCTLTIEGINHTVKVVVT
;
A
#
# COMPACT_ATOMS: atom_id res chain seq x y z
N MET A 1 18.26 28.12 -9.93
CA MET A 1 18.09 27.59 -11.31
C MET A 1 17.83 28.77 -12.22
N LYS A 2 18.64 28.98 -13.26
CA LYS A 2 18.43 30.07 -14.21
C LYS A 2 18.44 29.48 -15.62
N PHE A 3 17.40 29.77 -16.38
CA PHE A 3 17.44 29.58 -17.83
C PHE A 3 18.01 30.86 -18.45
N VAL A 4 19.07 30.71 -19.24
CA VAL A 4 19.67 31.82 -19.99
C VAL A 4 19.01 31.87 -21.38
N THR A 5 19.32 32.85 -22.23
CA THR A 5 18.87 32.92 -23.62
C THR A 5 19.27 31.68 -24.42
N GLY A 6 18.32 31.07 -25.14
CA GLY A 6 18.46 29.73 -25.73
C GLY A 6 18.24 28.64 -24.67
N ASN A 7 17.87 27.40 -25.02
CA ASN A 7 17.48 26.38 -24.03
C ASN A 7 18.68 25.82 -23.23
N LYS A 8 19.38 26.68 -22.50
CA LYS A 8 20.57 26.39 -21.69
C LYS A 8 20.23 26.44 -20.22
N LEU A 9 20.69 25.43 -19.48
CA LEU A 9 20.50 25.30 -18.04
C LEU A 9 21.85 25.48 -17.34
N GLU A 10 21.96 26.52 -16.52
CA GLU A 10 23.14 26.78 -15.70
C GLU A 10 22.82 26.54 -14.22
N LEU A 11 23.65 25.71 -13.60
CA LEU A 11 23.55 25.33 -12.19
C LEU A 11 24.78 25.83 -11.41
N PRO A 12 24.60 26.32 -10.17
CA PRO A 12 25.70 26.73 -9.32
C PRO A 12 26.73 25.62 -9.09
N CYS A 13 27.95 25.98 -8.68
CA CYS A 13 28.93 25.02 -8.19
C CYS A 13 28.36 24.11 -7.09
N ASN A 14 28.83 22.86 -7.04
CA ASN A 14 28.34 21.79 -6.16
C ASN A 14 26.89 21.31 -6.43
N SER A 15 26.27 21.76 -7.52
CA SER A 15 24.98 21.20 -7.95
C SER A 15 25.15 19.77 -8.47
N GLN A 16 24.10 18.98 -8.31
CA GLN A 16 23.98 17.64 -8.88
C GLN A 16 22.71 17.60 -9.72
N LEU A 17 22.80 17.02 -10.92
CA LEU A 17 21.63 16.74 -11.74
C LEU A 17 21.40 15.23 -11.77
N TYR A 18 20.21 14.80 -11.32
CA TYR A 18 19.76 13.42 -11.42
C TYR A 18 18.69 13.33 -12.50
N ILE A 19 18.86 12.39 -13.43
CA ILE A 19 17.80 11.99 -14.35
C ILE A 19 17.32 10.63 -13.90
N HIS A 20 16.08 10.61 -13.42
CA HIS A 20 15.37 9.41 -13.00
C HIS A 20 15.06 8.48 -14.18
N ALA A 21 14.89 7.19 -13.90
CA ALA A 21 14.47 6.22 -14.90
C ALA A 21 13.19 6.65 -15.62
N GLY A 22 13.15 6.42 -16.94
CA GLY A 22 12.05 6.85 -17.79
C GLY A 22 12.03 8.35 -18.10
N ALA A 23 12.78 9.18 -17.36
CA ALA A 23 13.03 10.55 -17.74
C ALA A 23 14.15 10.62 -18.78
N SER A 24 14.04 11.61 -19.67
CA SER A 24 15.08 11.89 -20.64
C SER A 24 15.14 13.38 -20.93
N ILE A 25 16.36 13.87 -21.14
CA ILE A 25 16.59 15.19 -21.71
C ILE A 25 16.82 14.98 -23.20
N GLN A 26 15.85 15.43 -23.99
CA GLN A 26 15.87 15.30 -25.44
C GLN A 26 16.54 16.53 -26.08
N PRO A 27 17.38 16.35 -27.09
CA PRO A 27 17.88 17.48 -27.87
C PRO A 27 16.72 18.13 -28.62
N GLY A 28 16.59 19.45 -28.51
CA GLY A 28 15.66 20.22 -29.34
C GLY A 28 16.07 20.25 -30.81
N THR A 29 15.17 20.67 -31.70
CA THR A 29 15.34 20.67 -33.17
C THR A 29 16.23 21.80 -33.71
N GLY A 30 16.84 22.61 -32.85
CA GLY A 30 17.77 23.67 -33.24
C GLY A 30 19.17 23.14 -33.54
N GLY A 31 19.82 23.71 -34.55
CA GLY A 31 21.20 23.39 -34.94
C GLY A 31 22.18 23.35 -33.77
N GLY A 32 23.16 22.43 -33.87
CA GLY A 32 24.03 21.94 -32.80
C GLY A 32 24.59 22.98 -31.82
N ASN A 33 24.79 22.52 -30.58
CA ASN A 33 25.35 23.24 -29.42
C ASN A 33 24.42 24.27 -28.72
N SER A 34 23.17 24.42 -29.16
CA SER A 34 22.26 25.44 -28.60
C SER A 34 21.69 25.07 -27.22
N ASN A 35 21.52 23.78 -26.92
CA ASN A 35 21.03 23.31 -25.61
C ASN A 35 22.19 22.67 -24.84
N LEU A 36 22.51 23.27 -23.69
CA LEU A 36 23.65 22.91 -22.84
C LEU A 36 23.20 22.83 -21.39
N ILE A 37 23.78 21.89 -20.66
CA ILE A 37 23.69 21.86 -19.20
C ILE A 37 25.09 22.13 -18.67
N SER A 38 25.24 23.16 -17.84
CA SER A 38 26.51 23.51 -17.21
C SER A 38 26.38 23.53 -15.69
N ILE A 39 27.40 23.00 -15.01
CA ILE A 39 27.54 23.02 -13.56
C ILE A 39 28.88 23.67 -13.25
N CYS A 40 28.88 24.75 -12.46
CA CYS A 40 30.11 25.49 -12.13
C CYS A 40 30.89 25.92 -13.39
N ASP A 41 30.20 26.53 -14.35
CA ASP A 41 30.74 26.96 -15.65
C ASP A 41 31.33 25.84 -16.54
N ASN A 42 31.24 24.58 -16.12
CA ASN A 42 31.64 23.42 -16.90
C ASN A 42 30.43 22.81 -17.61
N THR A 43 30.51 22.66 -18.93
CA THR A 43 29.50 21.93 -19.71
C THR A 43 29.52 20.46 -19.35
N VAL A 44 28.43 19.95 -18.77
CA VAL A 44 28.27 18.55 -18.37
C VAL A 44 27.42 17.74 -19.36
N TRP A 45 26.65 18.41 -20.22
CA TRP A 45 25.94 17.78 -21.34
C TRP A 45 25.65 18.81 -22.45
N ASN A 46 25.59 18.34 -23.70
CA ASN A 46 25.17 19.12 -24.86
C ASN A 46 24.25 18.30 -25.79
N ALA A 47 23.35 18.98 -26.50
CA ALA A 47 22.41 18.36 -27.44
C ALA A 47 23.07 17.51 -28.54
N GLY A 48 24.30 17.85 -28.96
CA GLY A 48 25.05 17.09 -29.97
C GLY A 48 25.49 15.70 -29.48
N SER A 49 25.47 15.46 -28.17
CA SER A 49 25.78 14.15 -27.57
C SER A 49 24.60 13.18 -27.61
N GLY A 50 23.45 13.59 -28.16
CA GLY A 50 22.21 12.81 -28.17
C GLY A 50 21.42 12.91 -26.86
N PRO A 51 20.26 12.22 -26.78
CA PRO A 51 19.41 12.24 -25.59
C PRO A 51 20.16 11.76 -24.34
N LEU A 52 20.02 12.48 -23.23
CA LEU A 52 20.47 12.02 -21.93
C LEU A 52 19.33 11.29 -21.24
N THR A 53 19.37 9.96 -21.26
CA THR A 53 18.35 9.10 -20.64
C THR A 53 18.75 8.71 -19.22
N GLY A 54 17.78 8.75 -18.30
CA GLY A 54 17.98 8.21 -16.97
C GLY A 54 18.04 6.67 -16.96
N PRO A 55 18.63 6.06 -15.91
CA PRO A 55 19.20 6.71 -14.74
C PRO A 55 20.61 7.29 -15.02
N SER A 56 20.79 8.58 -14.80
CA SER A 56 22.08 9.26 -14.97
C SER A 56 22.28 10.36 -13.93
N CYS A 57 23.54 10.68 -13.64
CA CYS A 57 23.91 11.77 -12.75
C CYS A 57 25.04 12.60 -13.37
N LEU A 58 24.99 13.92 -13.22
CA LEU A 58 26.02 14.86 -13.69
C LEU A 58 26.49 15.79 -12.56
N PRO A 59 27.80 16.11 -12.47
CA PRO A 59 28.88 15.61 -13.32
C PRO A 59 29.30 14.16 -12.94
N PRO A 60 29.70 13.31 -13.91
CA PRO A 60 29.97 11.89 -13.67
C PRO A 60 31.21 11.63 -12.79
N THR A 61 32.05 12.64 -12.58
CA THR A 61 33.28 12.56 -11.79
C THR A 61 33.07 12.85 -10.30
N LEU A 62 31.85 13.19 -9.86
CA LEU A 62 31.58 13.54 -8.48
C LEU A 62 31.50 12.28 -7.59
N PRO A 63 32.23 12.21 -6.45
CA PRO A 63 32.06 11.13 -5.48
C PRO A 63 30.61 11.09 -4.98
N GLY A 64 29.95 9.93 -5.12
CA GLY A 64 28.51 9.76 -4.84
C GLY A 64 27.61 9.79 -6.09
N CYS A 65 28.15 10.13 -7.26
CA CYS A 65 27.49 10.00 -8.56
C CYS A 65 27.64 8.58 -9.12
N SER A 66 27.47 7.56 -8.28
CA SER A 66 27.44 6.16 -8.70
C SER A 66 26.03 5.79 -9.12
N THR A 67 25.80 5.58 -10.41
CA THR A 67 24.57 4.94 -10.93
C THR A 67 24.58 3.42 -10.72
N THR A 68 25.17 2.94 -9.62
CA THR A 68 24.58 1.81 -8.90
C THR A 68 23.26 2.32 -8.33
N LEU A 69 22.31 2.67 -9.21
CA LEU A 69 20.97 2.90 -8.76
C LEU A 69 20.48 1.52 -8.35
N PRO A 70 20.17 1.30 -7.06
CA PRO A 70 19.25 0.24 -6.73
C PRO A 70 18.01 0.39 -7.60
N ILE A 71 17.33 -0.72 -7.83
CA ILE A 71 16.10 -0.77 -8.61
C ILE A 71 15.23 0.46 -8.37
N GLU A 72 14.87 1.17 -9.44
CA GLU A 72 14.01 2.34 -9.29
C GLU A 72 12.56 1.85 -9.25
N LEU A 73 12.08 1.57 -8.05
CA LEU A 73 10.71 1.14 -7.80
C LEU A 73 9.75 2.32 -8.03
N LEU A 74 8.88 2.21 -9.03
CA LEU A 74 7.87 3.25 -9.31
C LEU A 74 6.71 3.19 -8.32
N ASN A 75 6.27 1.98 -7.99
CA ASN A 75 5.21 1.76 -7.03
C ASN A 75 5.35 0.40 -6.34
N PHE A 76 4.78 0.31 -5.15
CA PHE A 76 4.44 -0.93 -4.49
C PHE A 76 3.14 -0.70 -3.73
N LYS A 77 2.13 -1.55 -3.98
CA LYS A 77 0.77 -1.39 -3.47
C LYS A 77 0.22 -2.73 -3.01
N ALA A 78 -0.67 -2.65 -2.02
CA ALA A 78 -1.46 -3.76 -1.51
C ALA A 78 -2.93 -3.41 -1.69
N THR A 79 -3.71 -4.34 -2.22
CA THR A 79 -5.16 -4.20 -2.43
C THR A 79 -5.86 -5.45 -1.92
N GLN A 80 -6.99 -5.25 -1.24
CA GLN A 80 -7.81 -6.36 -0.78
C GLN A 80 -8.73 -6.82 -1.91
N ASN A 81 -8.71 -8.13 -2.19
CA ASN A 81 -9.54 -8.78 -3.19
C ASN A 81 -10.12 -10.05 -2.59
N ASN A 82 -11.45 -10.15 -2.46
CA ASN A 82 -12.22 -11.37 -2.14
C ASN A 82 -11.45 -12.53 -1.45
N GLY A 83 -10.98 -12.29 -0.21
CA GLY A 83 -10.32 -13.33 0.60
C GLY A 83 -8.79 -13.32 0.60
N PHE A 84 -8.15 -12.48 -0.20
CA PHE A 84 -6.68 -12.37 -0.28
C PHE A 84 -6.22 -10.91 -0.41
N ILE A 85 -4.93 -10.70 -0.19
CA ILE A 85 -4.26 -9.42 -0.47
C ILE A 85 -3.46 -9.57 -1.77
N GLU A 86 -3.75 -8.73 -2.75
CA GLU A 86 -2.95 -8.60 -3.96
C GLU A 86 -1.85 -7.56 -3.74
N LEU A 87 -0.61 -7.97 -3.97
CA LEU A 87 0.57 -7.14 -3.93
C LEU A 87 1.01 -6.89 -5.36
N SER A 88 1.06 -5.61 -5.76
CA SER A 88 1.51 -5.20 -7.09
C SER A 88 2.66 -4.21 -6.98
N TRP A 89 3.67 -4.38 -7.83
CA TRP A 89 4.76 -3.43 -7.94
C TRP A 89 5.23 -3.26 -9.37
N THR A 90 5.76 -2.07 -9.65
CA THR A 90 6.35 -1.73 -10.93
C THR A 90 7.77 -1.23 -10.71
N THR A 91 8.71 -1.82 -11.42
CA THR A 91 10.10 -1.37 -11.50
C THR A 91 10.22 -0.46 -12.72
N ALA A 92 10.92 0.67 -12.64
CA ALA A 92 11.17 1.56 -13.77
C ALA A 92 12.28 1.00 -14.65
N THR A 93 13.34 0.54 -13.99
CA THR A 93 14.50 -0.16 -14.56
C THR A 93 14.98 -1.22 -13.60
N GLU A 94 15.64 -2.24 -14.15
CA GLU A 94 16.32 -3.30 -13.42
C GLU A 94 17.75 -3.42 -13.93
N LYS A 95 18.69 -3.68 -13.03
CA LYS A 95 20.09 -3.93 -13.38
C LYS A 95 20.64 -5.03 -12.48
N ASN A 96 21.14 -6.10 -13.09
CA ASN A 96 21.63 -7.29 -12.38
C ASN A 96 20.62 -7.86 -11.35
N SER A 97 19.32 -7.65 -11.57
CA SER A 97 18.23 -8.07 -10.70
C SER A 97 18.10 -9.59 -10.72
N ASP A 98 18.27 -10.23 -9.56
CA ASP A 98 18.11 -11.67 -9.41
C ASP A 98 16.66 -12.00 -9.02
N TYR A 99 16.20 -11.45 -7.90
CA TYR A 99 14.85 -11.70 -7.39
C TYR A 99 14.39 -10.67 -6.35
N PHE A 100 13.11 -10.73 -6.03
CA PHE A 100 12.46 -10.04 -4.92
C PHE A 100 12.05 -11.06 -3.86
N ASN A 101 12.43 -10.82 -2.62
CA ASN A 101 11.72 -11.39 -1.48
C ASN A 101 10.60 -10.43 -1.11
N ILE A 102 9.36 -10.91 -1.13
CA ILE A 102 8.23 -10.22 -0.57
C ILE A 102 8.20 -10.62 0.90
N GLU A 103 8.31 -9.62 1.77
CA GLU A 103 8.32 -9.85 3.21
C GLU A 103 7.06 -9.26 3.85
N ARG A 104 6.55 -9.96 4.86
CA ARG A 104 5.33 -9.62 5.59
C ARG A 104 5.60 -9.57 7.09
N SER A 105 4.93 -8.64 7.78
CA SER A 105 5.04 -8.43 9.22
C SER A 105 3.68 -8.05 9.83
N SER A 106 3.47 -8.40 11.11
CA SER A 106 2.33 -7.94 11.92
C SER A 106 2.63 -6.70 12.75
N ASP A 107 3.90 -6.30 12.87
CA ASP A 107 4.36 -5.25 13.79
C ASP A 107 5.25 -4.18 13.12
N ALA A 108 5.44 -4.28 11.80
CA ALA A 108 6.34 -3.46 10.99
C ALA A 108 7.83 -3.50 11.43
N ILE A 109 8.21 -4.44 12.29
CA ILE A 109 9.56 -4.59 12.84
C ILE A 109 10.12 -5.96 12.42
N ASN A 110 9.41 -7.02 12.77
CA ASN A 110 9.78 -8.40 12.51
C ASN A 110 9.13 -8.87 11.20
N PHE A 111 9.94 -8.95 10.15
CA PHE A 111 9.51 -9.37 8.82
C PHE A 111 9.88 -10.83 8.53
N THR A 112 8.94 -11.56 7.93
CA THR A 112 9.13 -12.94 7.45
C THR A 112 8.96 -12.97 5.94
N THR A 113 9.75 -13.79 5.23
CA THR A 113 9.60 -13.93 3.78
C THR A 113 8.31 -14.68 3.46
N LEU A 114 7.39 -14.01 2.77
CA LEU A 114 6.15 -14.58 2.25
C LEU A 114 6.41 -15.36 0.97
N ALA A 115 7.14 -14.74 0.03
CA ALA A 115 7.42 -15.33 -1.27
C ALA A 115 8.74 -14.81 -1.85
N LYS A 116 9.29 -15.58 -2.78
CA LYS A 116 10.45 -15.20 -3.59
C LYS A 116 10.06 -15.21 -5.07
N ILE A 117 10.17 -14.05 -5.71
CA ILE A 117 9.79 -13.85 -7.11
C ILE A 117 11.04 -13.50 -7.91
N LYS A 118 11.41 -14.37 -8.86
CA LYS A 118 12.55 -14.12 -9.74
C LYS A 118 12.28 -12.88 -10.62
N SER A 119 13.30 -12.08 -10.88
CA SER A 119 13.19 -11.03 -11.89
C SER A 119 12.81 -11.64 -13.24
N ILE A 120 11.87 -11.00 -13.93
CA ILE A 120 11.49 -11.37 -15.31
C ILE A 120 12.21 -10.50 -16.35
N ALA A 121 13.11 -9.62 -15.91
CA ALA A 121 13.98 -8.88 -16.81
C ALA A 121 14.95 -9.82 -17.53
N GLU A 122 15.20 -9.57 -18.82
CA GLU A 122 16.14 -10.36 -19.60
C GLU A 122 17.55 -10.24 -19.00
N ASN A 123 18.15 -11.36 -18.60
CA ASN A 123 19.42 -11.40 -17.87
C ASN A 123 19.45 -10.46 -16.64
N GLY A 124 18.32 -10.28 -15.96
CA GLY A 124 18.19 -9.41 -14.80
C GLY A 124 18.33 -7.92 -15.09
N THR A 125 18.27 -7.50 -16.37
CA THR A 125 18.44 -6.09 -16.76
C THR A 125 17.29 -5.64 -17.66
N SER A 126 16.69 -4.50 -17.32
CA SER A 126 15.65 -3.85 -18.11
C SER A 126 15.78 -2.34 -18.02
N LEU A 127 15.70 -1.67 -19.16
CA LEU A 127 15.58 -0.20 -19.23
C LEU A 127 14.12 0.26 -19.38
N LYS A 128 13.17 -0.68 -19.33
CA LYS A 128 11.74 -0.42 -19.45
C LYS A 128 11.01 -0.87 -18.19
N PRO A 129 9.83 -0.29 -17.90
CA PRO A 129 9.06 -0.71 -16.75
C PRO A 129 8.65 -2.17 -16.81
N ILE A 130 8.72 -2.86 -15.67
CA ILE A 130 8.24 -4.24 -15.51
C ILE A 130 7.24 -4.29 -14.37
N ASN A 131 6.10 -4.93 -14.62
CA ASN A 131 5.03 -5.11 -13.65
C ASN A 131 5.09 -6.52 -13.06
N TYR A 132 4.85 -6.57 -11.76
CA TYR A 132 4.81 -7.81 -11.00
C TYR A 132 3.55 -7.85 -10.13
N LEU A 133 3.12 -9.06 -9.81
CA LEU A 133 1.93 -9.32 -9.01
C LEU A 133 2.14 -10.57 -8.16
N LEU A 134 1.65 -10.54 -6.92
CA LEU A 134 1.62 -11.67 -6.00
C LEU A 134 0.33 -11.63 -5.17
N ASN A 135 -0.34 -12.77 -5.04
CA ASN A 135 -1.51 -12.91 -4.18
C ASN A 135 -1.13 -13.60 -2.87
N ASP A 136 -1.37 -12.94 -1.75
CA ASP A 136 -1.31 -13.51 -0.40
C ASP A 136 -2.68 -14.09 -0.03
N PHE A 137 -2.84 -15.40 -0.21
CA PHE A 137 -4.06 -16.15 0.11
C PHE A 137 -4.22 -16.49 1.59
N SER A 138 -3.27 -16.10 2.44
CA SER A 138 -3.36 -16.30 3.88
C SER A 138 -2.93 -15.03 4.61
N PRO A 139 -3.60 -13.89 4.32
CA PRO A 139 -3.22 -12.62 4.91
C PRO A 139 -3.37 -12.68 6.43
N LEU A 140 -2.51 -11.93 7.12
CA LEU A 140 -2.64 -11.76 8.55
C LEU A 140 -3.94 -10.99 8.85
N PRO A 141 -4.64 -11.31 9.95
CA PRO A 141 -5.81 -10.54 10.32
C PRO A 141 -5.41 -9.12 10.74
N ASN A 142 -6.35 -8.22 10.55
CA ASN A 142 -6.19 -6.80 10.82
C ASN A 142 -5.04 -6.18 10.00
N THR A 143 -4.31 -5.21 10.57
CA THR A 143 -3.23 -4.54 9.85
C THR A 143 -2.04 -5.48 9.63
N SER A 144 -1.65 -5.59 8.36
CA SER A 144 -0.46 -6.30 7.92
C SER A 144 0.45 -5.37 7.12
N TYR A 145 1.76 -5.55 7.28
CA TYR A 145 2.78 -4.73 6.67
C TYR A 145 3.58 -5.55 5.65
N TYR A 146 3.85 -4.96 4.49
CA TYR A 146 4.61 -5.58 3.42
C TYR A 146 5.77 -4.69 2.99
N ARG A 147 6.87 -5.32 2.58
CA ARG A 147 7.99 -4.67 1.88
C ARG A 147 8.59 -5.62 0.85
N LEU A 148 9.23 -5.04 -0.15
CA LEU A 148 10.09 -5.76 -1.07
C LEU A 148 11.52 -5.70 -0.55
N LYS A 149 12.20 -6.85 -0.57
CA LYS A 149 13.64 -6.97 -0.43
C LYS A 149 14.20 -7.46 -1.76
N HIS A 150 14.73 -6.54 -2.55
CA HIS A 150 15.31 -6.81 -3.86
C HIS A 150 16.74 -7.33 -3.71
N PHE A 151 17.11 -8.37 -4.45
CA PHE A 151 18.46 -8.92 -4.51
C PHE A 151 19.03 -8.84 -5.92
N ASP A 152 20.30 -8.48 -6.02
CA ASP A 152 21.07 -8.58 -7.26
C ASP A 152 21.84 -9.92 -7.35
N PHE A 153 22.48 -10.16 -8.50
CA PHE A 153 23.31 -11.37 -8.70
C PHE A 153 24.53 -11.42 -7.78
N ALA A 154 25.01 -10.28 -7.28
CA ALA A 154 26.09 -10.18 -6.30
C ALA A 154 25.62 -10.42 -4.86
N LYS A 155 24.33 -10.71 -4.66
CA LYS A 155 23.66 -10.94 -3.37
C LYS A 155 23.60 -9.69 -2.48
N SER A 156 23.83 -8.51 -3.03
CA SER A 156 23.47 -7.24 -2.39
C SER A 156 21.96 -7.09 -2.40
N PHE A 157 21.41 -6.35 -1.43
CA PHE A 157 19.97 -6.13 -1.37
C PHE A 157 19.59 -4.70 -1.01
N THR A 158 18.38 -4.32 -1.43
CA THR A 158 17.73 -3.07 -1.03
C THR A 158 16.29 -3.31 -0.64
N TYR A 159 15.76 -2.41 0.19
CA TYR A 159 14.37 -2.44 0.65
C TYR A 159 13.52 -1.39 -0.06
N SER A 160 12.26 -1.73 -0.33
CA SER A 160 11.24 -0.72 -0.63
C SER A 160 10.81 0.02 0.63
N GLN A 161 9.98 1.04 0.46
CA GLN A 161 9.11 1.52 1.53
C GLN A 161 8.21 0.39 2.05
N ILE A 162 7.81 0.49 3.32
CA ILE A 162 6.81 -0.39 3.93
C ILE A 162 5.43 0.13 3.54
N ILE A 163 4.55 -0.78 3.11
CA ILE A 163 3.13 -0.50 2.90
C ILE A 163 2.30 -1.28 3.91
N SER A 164 1.12 -0.78 4.26
CA SER A 164 0.20 -1.43 5.19
C SER A 164 -1.17 -1.62 4.57
N ILE A 165 -1.86 -2.69 4.95
CA ILE A 165 -3.26 -2.93 4.61
C ILE A 165 -3.94 -3.66 5.76
N SER A 166 -5.15 -3.22 6.10
CA SER A 166 -6.02 -3.91 7.04
C SER A 166 -6.82 -4.98 6.30
N TYR A 167 -6.89 -6.17 6.87
CA TYR A 167 -7.69 -7.27 6.35
C TYR A 167 -8.56 -7.89 7.46
N LEU A 168 -9.87 -7.69 7.38
CA LEU A 168 -10.80 -8.22 8.36
C LEU A 168 -11.18 -9.67 8.03
N LYS A 169 -10.81 -10.61 8.92
CA LYS A 169 -11.21 -12.02 8.81
C LYS A 169 -12.53 -12.26 9.51
N ALA A 170 -13.53 -12.75 8.78
CA ALA A 170 -14.85 -13.04 9.32
C ALA A 170 -14.83 -13.96 10.55
N GLU A 171 -13.96 -14.97 10.55
CA GLU A 171 -13.77 -15.92 11.65
C GLU A 171 -13.20 -15.31 12.94
N ASN A 172 -12.53 -14.16 12.83
CA ASN A 172 -11.94 -13.47 14.00
C ASN A 172 -12.93 -12.50 14.66
N ILE A 173 -13.96 -12.07 13.94
CA ILE A 173 -15.00 -11.20 14.48
C ILE A 173 -15.84 -12.01 15.45
N LYS A 174 -15.80 -11.65 16.73
CA LYS A 174 -16.72 -12.17 17.73
C LYS A 174 -17.83 -11.16 17.93
N PHE A 175 -19.06 -11.64 17.86
CA PHE A 175 -20.26 -10.84 18.04
C PHE A 175 -21.16 -11.52 19.06
N ILE A 176 -21.24 -10.96 20.26
CA ILE A 176 -21.93 -11.55 21.39
C ILE A 176 -22.99 -10.55 21.89
N ILE A 177 -24.17 -11.07 22.23
CA ILE A 177 -25.26 -10.27 22.82
C ILE A 177 -25.62 -10.90 24.16
N TYR A 178 -25.59 -10.10 25.23
CA TYR A 178 -25.94 -10.56 26.57
C TYR A 178 -26.63 -9.47 27.43
N PRO A 179 -27.49 -9.88 28.39
CA PRO A 179 -27.99 -11.24 28.57
C PRO A 179 -28.92 -11.65 27.43
N ASN A 180 -29.02 -12.96 27.20
CA ASN A 180 -29.94 -13.55 26.23
C ASN A 180 -30.46 -14.88 26.79
N PRO A 181 -31.72 -14.96 27.26
CA PRO A 181 -32.79 -13.97 27.12
C PRO A 181 -32.61 -12.66 27.93
N ASN A 182 -33.37 -11.61 27.58
CA ASN A 182 -33.42 -10.32 28.29
C ASN A 182 -34.85 -9.73 28.34
N ASP A 183 -35.02 -8.60 29.04
CA ASP A 183 -36.29 -7.88 29.22
C ASP A 183 -36.47 -6.67 28.27
N GLY A 184 -35.65 -6.62 27.21
CA GLY A 184 -35.60 -5.52 26.24
C GLY A 184 -34.34 -4.66 26.34
N GLU A 185 -33.52 -4.84 27.37
CA GLU A 185 -32.18 -4.25 27.46
C GLU A 185 -31.08 -5.30 27.26
N PHE A 186 -30.13 -5.01 26.38
CA PHE A 186 -28.98 -5.90 26.14
C PHE A 186 -27.72 -5.12 25.79
N THR A 187 -26.59 -5.77 26.02
CA THR A 187 -25.25 -5.31 25.66
C THR A 187 -24.76 -6.13 24.49
N ILE A 188 -24.12 -5.44 23.55
CA ILE A 188 -23.42 -6.02 22.42
C ILE A 188 -21.92 -5.90 22.66
N ASP A 189 -21.20 -7.00 22.50
CA ASP A 189 -19.74 -7.05 22.52
C ASP A 189 -19.24 -7.50 21.14
N ILE A 190 -18.40 -6.65 20.53
CA ILE A 190 -17.81 -6.88 19.20
C ILE A 190 -16.29 -6.92 19.36
N SER A 191 -15.63 -8.06 19.21
CA SER A 191 -14.16 -8.13 19.28
C SER A 191 -13.54 -8.75 18.04
N GLY A 192 -12.22 -8.57 17.88
CA GLY A 192 -11.49 -9.04 16.69
C GLY A 192 -11.58 -8.10 15.48
N VAL A 193 -11.93 -6.83 15.70
CA VAL A 193 -11.99 -5.76 14.71
C VAL A 193 -11.12 -4.60 15.21
N GLU A 194 -10.25 -4.04 14.36
CA GLU A 194 -9.44 -2.87 14.69
C GLU A 194 -10.27 -1.56 14.66
N ASN A 195 -9.66 -0.47 15.11
CA ASN A 195 -10.27 0.87 15.04
C ASN A 195 -10.56 1.29 13.59
N ASN A 196 -11.47 2.26 13.44
CA ASN A 196 -11.85 2.89 12.17
C ASN A 196 -12.58 1.97 11.17
N HIS A 197 -13.06 0.81 11.63
CA HIS A 197 -14.03 0.01 10.87
C HIS A 197 -15.44 0.53 11.13
N GLU A 198 -16.20 0.78 10.06
CA GLU A 198 -17.63 1.09 10.18
C GLU A 198 -18.40 -0.20 10.46
N VAL A 199 -19.13 -0.17 11.58
CA VAL A 199 -20.04 -1.22 12.01
C VAL A 199 -21.45 -0.78 11.73
N GLN A 200 -22.23 -1.66 11.11
CA GLN A 200 -23.68 -1.52 10.99
C GLN A 200 -24.37 -2.62 11.79
N LEU A 201 -25.27 -2.23 12.68
CA LEU A 201 -26.14 -3.14 13.41
C LEU A 201 -27.56 -3.00 12.88
N THR A 202 -28.17 -4.13 12.52
CA THR A 202 -29.54 -4.21 12.05
C THR A 202 -30.33 -5.15 12.94
N PHE A 203 -31.40 -4.65 13.55
CA PHE A 203 -32.29 -5.42 14.42
C PHE A 203 -33.63 -5.63 13.73
N THR A 204 -34.05 -6.88 13.55
CA THR A 204 -35.32 -7.24 12.91
C THR A 204 -36.13 -8.17 13.78
N ASP A 205 -37.45 -8.17 13.62
CA ASP A 205 -38.30 -9.22 14.17
C ASP A 205 -38.19 -10.52 13.34
N GLN A 206 -38.87 -11.57 13.80
CA GLN A 206 -38.92 -12.88 13.13
C GLN A 206 -39.54 -12.87 11.72
N THR A 207 -40.24 -11.80 11.32
CA THR A 207 -40.78 -11.62 9.97
C THR A 207 -39.83 -10.85 9.05
N GLY A 208 -38.69 -10.38 9.57
CA GLY A 208 -37.72 -9.55 8.86
C GLY A 208 -38.06 -8.07 8.87
N LYS A 209 -39.09 -7.64 9.61
CA LYS A 209 -39.42 -6.22 9.75
C LYS A 209 -38.31 -5.52 10.53
N LEU A 210 -37.80 -4.43 9.97
CA LEU A 210 -36.79 -3.60 10.62
C LEU A 210 -37.36 -2.94 11.88
N ILE A 211 -36.65 -3.13 12.99
CA ILE A 211 -36.96 -2.51 14.28
C ILE A 211 -36.00 -1.34 14.53
N LYS A 212 -34.70 -1.56 14.34
CA LYS A 212 -33.66 -0.55 14.54
C LYS A 212 -32.46 -0.80 13.64
N LYS A 213 -31.80 0.28 13.23
CA LYS A 213 -30.57 0.25 12.47
C LYS A 213 -29.65 1.35 12.96
N ASP A 214 -28.44 0.98 13.36
CA ASP A 214 -27.40 1.91 13.79
C ASP A 214 -26.11 1.68 13.01
N SER A 215 -25.36 2.75 12.80
CA SER A 215 -24.00 2.71 12.24
C SER A 215 -23.06 3.50 13.15
N PHE A 216 -21.87 2.96 13.42
CA PHE A 216 -20.82 3.65 14.17
C PHE A 216 -19.44 3.11 13.78
N PHE A 217 -18.38 3.86 14.11
CA PHE A 217 -17.01 3.38 13.95
C PHE A 217 -16.50 2.76 15.25
N ILE A 218 -15.75 1.66 15.17
CA ILE A 218 -14.96 1.18 16.30
C ILE A 218 -13.89 2.25 16.62
N GLN A 219 -14.03 2.89 17.77
CA GLN A 219 -13.07 3.90 18.24
C GLN A 219 -11.99 3.31 19.15
N ASP A 220 -12.36 2.30 19.94
CA ASP A 220 -11.47 1.60 20.85
C ASP A 220 -11.69 0.08 20.74
N ALA A 221 -10.80 -0.60 20.01
CA ALA A 221 -10.81 -2.05 19.83
C ALA A 221 -10.62 -2.84 21.13
N GLN A 222 -10.20 -2.19 22.23
CA GLN A 222 -10.09 -2.81 23.55
C GLN A 222 -11.38 -2.66 24.38
N ASN A 223 -12.26 -1.74 24.01
CA ASN A 223 -13.52 -1.50 24.69
C ASN A 223 -14.67 -1.37 23.68
N THR A 224 -15.24 -2.51 23.33
CA THR A 224 -16.22 -2.63 22.25
C THR A 224 -17.60 -3.06 22.75
N GLN A 225 -17.90 -2.70 24.01
CA GLN A 225 -19.22 -2.93 24.59
C GLN A 225 -20.15 -1.76 24.28
N PHE A 226 -21.25 -2.06 23.60
CA PHE A 226 -22.27 -1.11 23.23
C PHE A 226 -23.58 -1.50 23.91
N LYS A 227 -24.07 -0.66 24.83
CA LYS A 227 -25.42 -0.82 25.36
C LYS A 227 -26.41 -0.35 24.31
N ILE A 228 -27.24 -1.25 23.82
CA ILE A 228 -28.37 -0.87 22.96
C ILE A 228 -29.59 -0.68 23.84
N VAL A 229 -30.16 0.51 23.75
CA VAL A 229 -31.48 0.81 24.30
C VAL A 229 -32.41 1.03 23.10
N PRO A 230 -33.37 0.13 22.86
CA PRO A 230 -34.43 0.35 21.89
C PRO A 230 -35.22 1.62 22.22
N GLU A 231 -35.55 2.44 21.22
CA GLU A 231 -36.31 3.69 21.43
C GLU A 231 -37.73 3.43 21.93
N THR A 232 -38.25 2.24 21.66
CA THR A 232 -39.54 1.76 22.14
C THR A 232 -39.36 0.43 22.82
N LYS A 233 -40.16 0.18 23.87
CA LYS A 233 -40.12 -1.09 24.60
C LYS A 233 -40.41 -2.23 23.63
N LEU A 234 -39.46 -3.16 23.51
CA LEU A 234 -39.63 -4.37 22.71
C LEU A 234 -40.70 -5.27 23.32
N GLN A 235 -41.48 -5.92 22.46
CA GLN A 235 -42.43 -6.94 22.92
C GLN A 235 -41.69 -8.26 23.15
N SER A 236 -42.24 -9.12 24.02
CA SER A 236 -41.71 -10.46 24.22
C SER A 236 -41.77 -11.23 22.90
N GLY A 237 -40.64 -11.83 22.51
CA GLY A 237 -40.52 -12.45 21.20
C GLY A 237 -39.08 -12.76 20.80
N VAL A 238 -38.94 -13.25 19.56
CA VAL A 238 -37.65 -13.54 18.95
C VAL A 238 -37.29 -12.46 17.95
N TYR A 239 -36.07 -11.97 18.07
CA TYR A 239 -35.47 -10.98 17.18
C TYR A 239 -34.15 -11.51 16.62
N LEU A 240 -33.72 -10.92 15.50
CA LEU A 240 -32.41 -11.15 14.92
C LEU A 240 -31.64 -9.83 14.96
N CYS A 241 -30.42 -9.89 15.48
CA CYS A 241 -29.46 -8.80 15.36
C CYS A 241 -28.37 -9.22 14.39
N THR A 242 -28.16 -8.43 13.34
CA THR A 242 -27.14 -8.66 12.33
C THR A 242 -26.10 -7.55 12.41
N LEU A 243 -24.86 -7.95 12.63
CA LEU A 243 -23.65 -7.15 12.51
C LEU A 243 -23.14 -7.22 11.08
N THR A 244 -22.90 -6.07 10.45
CA THR A 244 -22.28 -5.95 9.12
C THR A 244 -21.05 -5.05 9.19
N ILE A 245 -19.90 -5.56 8.76
CA ILE A 245 -18.61 -4.82 8.68
C ILE A 245 -17.95 -5.19 7.36
N GLU A 246 -17.66 -4.21 6.49
CA GLU A 246 -17.03 -4.44 5.17
C GLU A 246 -17.70 -5.56 4.34
N GLY A 247 -19.02 -5.71 4.48
CA GLY A 247 -19.81 -6.77 3.82
C GLY A 247 -19.82 -8.14 4.52
N ILE A 248 -19.03 -8.32 5.57
CA ILE A 248 -19.07 -9.50 6.43
C ILE A 248 -20.28 -9.40 7.35
N ASN A 249 -21.13 -10.43 7.37
CA ASN A 249 -22.34 -10.48 8.18
C ASN A 249 -22.23 -11.53 9.30
N HIS A 250 -22.59 -11.15 10.52
CA HIS A 250 -22.77 -12.04 11.67
C HIS A 250 -24.16 -11.83 12.26
N THR A 251 -24.94 -12.90 12.45
CA THR A 251 -26.32 -12.80 12.96
C THR A 251 -26.47 -13.58 14.24
N VAL A 252 -27.04 -12.93 15.27
CA VAL A 252 -27.36 -13.52 16.57
C VAL A 252 -28.86 -13.43 16.80
N LYS A 253 -29.46 -14.55 17.26
CA LYS A 253 -30.84 -14.59 17.74
C LYS A 253 -30.92 -13.98 19.14
N VAL A 254 -31.82 -13.03 19.34
CA VAL A 254 -32.08 -12.39 20.63
C VAL A 254 -33.50 -12.74 21.09
N VAL A 255 -33.64 -13.18 22.34
CA VAL A 255 -34.92 -13.54 22.95
C VAL A 255 -35.28 -12.49 23.99
N VAL A 256 -36.42 -11.82 23.79
CA VAL A 256 -36.99 -10.86 24.74
C VAL A 256 -38.15 -11.53 25.47
N THR A 257 -38.15 -11.47 26.81
CA THR A 257 -39.17 -12.07 27.69
C THR A 257 -39.97 -11.03 28.43
#